data_AF-A0A833G1B8-F1
#
_entry.id   AF-A0A833G1B8-F1
#
_cell.length_a   1.000
_cell.length_b   1.000
_cell.length_c   1.000
_cell.angle_alpha   90.00
_cell.angle_beta   90.00
_cell.angle_gamma   90.00
#
_symmetry.space_group_name_H-M   'P 1'
#
loop_
_entity.id
_entity.type
_entity.pdbx_description
1 polymer ?
#
loop_
_entity_poly.entity_id
_entity_poly.type
_entity_poly.pdbx_seq_one_letter_code
_entity_poly.pdbx_strand_id
1 'polypeptide(L)'
;MKKTVDELASRWLPEGEIGEAEQRVLQSAIDRQPVARNVRRARVARASRGEKLADAIARVGGSWTFILCFLAFLVLWALLNVWLLAGRAFDPYPFVFLNLVLSMLAAIQAPVIMMSQNRQAAHDRADAAHDYEVNLKAEIEIMA
;
A
#
# COMPACT_ATOMS: atom_id res chain seq x y z
N MET A 1 4.19 33.02 27.42
CA MET A 1 4.09 31.93 26.42
C MET A 1 5.42 31.46 25.86
N LYS A 2 6.44 32.30 25.54
CA LYS A 2 7.72 31.77 25.00
C LYS A 2 8.51 30.85 25.96
N LYS A 3 8.55 31.15 27.26
CA LYS A 3 9.41 30.44 28.24
C LYS A 3 9.18 28.92 28.30
N THR A 4 7.94 28.45 28.21
CA THR A 4 7.59 27.04 28.46
C THR A 4 8.21 26.06 27.45
N VAL A 5 8.38 26.46 26.19
CA VAL A 5 8.94 25.58 25.15
C VAL A 5 10.47 25.45 25.31
N ASP A 6 11.17 26.56 25.55
CA ASP A 6 12.62 26.57 25.76
C ASP A 6 13.00 25.82 27.07
N GLU A 7 12.17 25.95 28.10
CA GLU A 7 12.32 25.30 29.41
C GLU A 7 12.02 23.79 29.35
N LEU A 8 11.07 23.35 28.51
CA LEU A 8 10.84 21.93 28.24
C LEU A 8 11.95 21.31 27.37
N ALA A 9 12.42 22.03 26.34
CA ALA A 9 13.50 21.56 25.49
C ALA A 9 14.78 21.30 26.28
N SER A 10 15.22 22.27 27.11
CA SER A 10 16.43 22.14 27.94
C SER A 10 16.35 21.06 29.04
N ARG A 11 15.14 20.59 29.39
CA ARG A 11 14.94 19.57 30.43
C ARG A 11 14.89 18.13 29.90
N TRP A 12 14.56 17.93 28.62
CA TRP A 12 14.34 16.61 28.03
C TRP A 12 15.29 16.26 26.88
N LEU A 13 15.89 17.25 26.23
CA LEU A 13 16.94 17.05 25.22
C LEU A 13 18.32 17.29 25.89
N PRO A 14 19.08 16.24 26.24
CA PRO A 14 20.49 16.43 26.61
C PRO A 14 21.25 17.02 25.40
N GLU A 15 22.34 17.77 25.64
CA GLU A 15 23.07 18.55 24.61
C GLU A 15 23.86 17.71 23.58
N GLY A 16 23.41 16.50 23.24
CA GLY A 16 24.02 15.61 22.25
C GLY A 16 23.07 15.35 21.08
N GLU A 17 23.37 15.96 19.93
CA GLU A 17 22.82 15.66 18.59
C GLU A 17 21.30 15.51 18.48
N ILE A 18 20.60 16.66 18.34
CA ILE A 18 19.16 16.69 18.01
C ILE A 18 18.91 15.87 16.74
N GLY A 19 18.14 14.78 16.86
CA GLY A 19 17.84 13.91 15.73
C GLY A 19 16.90 14.56 14.71
N GLU A 20 16.96 14.13 13.45
CA GLU A 20 16.04 14.63 12.40
C GLU A 20 14.55 14.51 12.78
N ALA A 21 14.20 13.54 13.63
CA ALA A 21 12.84 13.35 14.13
C ALA A 21 12.43 14.47 15.11
N GLU A 22 13.29 14.81 16.07
CA GLU A 22 13.02 15.82 17.10
C GLU A 22 12.93 17.22 16.50
N GLN A 23 13.81 17.55 15.54
CA GLN A 23 13.70 18.78 14.75
C GLN A 23 12.35 18.87 14.02
N ARG A 24 11.87 17.78 13.40
CA ARG A 24 10.57 17.79 12.69
C ARG A 24 9.38 17.99 13.63
N VAL A 25 9.43 17.46 14.85
CA VAL A 25 8.37 17.65 15.86
C VAL A 25 8.37 19.08 16.40
N LEU A 26 9.55 19.65 16.68
CA LEU A 26 9.68 21.07 17.07
C LEU A 26 9.21 22.01 15.95
N GLN A 27 9.57 21.73 14.69
CA GLN A 27 9.15 22.54 13.54
C GLN A 27 7.62 22.46 13.31
N SER A 28 7.02 21.27 13.44
CA SER A 28 5.58 21.07 13.25
C SER A 28 4.74 21.72 14.36
N ALA A 29 5.26 21.73 15.59
CA ALA A 29 4.66 22.44 16.72
C ALA A 29 4.66 23.97 16.52
N ILE A 30 5.71 24.52 15.89
CA ILE A 30 5.82 25.96 15.57
C ILE A 30 4.89 26.34 14.40
N ASP A 31 4.86 25.56 13.32
CA ASP A 31 4.17 25.93 12.08
C ASP A 31 2.64 25.68 12.08
N ARG A 32 2.10 24.94 13.07
CA ARG A 32 0.69 24.49 13.12
C ARG A 32 0.18 23.80 11.85
N GLN A 33 1.07 23.32 10.97
CA GLN A 33 0.69 22.64 9.74
C GLN A 33 0.61 21.13 9.93
N PRO A 34 -0.44 20.45 9.45
CA PRO A 34 -0.54 18.99 9.53
C PRO A 34 0.43 18.33 8.54
N VAL A 35 1.66 18.09 9.00
CA VAL A 35 2.79 17.54 8.23
C VAL A 35 2.40 16.29 7.44
N ALA A 36 1.58 15.41 8.03
CA ALA A 36 1.06 14.19 7.42
C ALA A 36 0.37 14.39 6.05
N ARG A 37 -0.29 15.53 5.82
CA ARG A 37 -1.13 15.76 4.62
C ARG A 37 -0.31 16.11 3.37
N ASN A 38 0.84 16.77 3.54
CA ASN A 38 1.68 17.21 2.41
C ASN A 38 2.52 16.06 1.83
N VAL A 39 3.07 15.18 2.68
CA VAL A 39 3.84 14.00 2.21
C VAL A 39 2.95 13.07 1.38
N ARG A 40 1.73 12.81 1.86
CA ARG A 40 0.75 11.93 1.21
C ARG A 40 0.31 12.47 -0.16
N ARG A 41 0.21 13.79 -0.35
CA ARG A 41 -0.04 14.43 -1.67
C ARG A 41 1.19 14.42 -2.59
N ALA A 42 2.38 14.76 -2.07
CA ALA A 42 3.61 14.81 -2.88
C ALA A 42 3.99 13.45 -3.48
N ARG A 43 3.74 12.35 -2.75
CA ARG A 43 3.99 10.99 -3.24
C ARG A 43 3.01 10.57 -4.35
N VAL A 44 1.71 10.85 -4.18
CA VAL A 44 0.68 10.55 -5.19
C VAL A 44 0.88 11.36 -6.47
N ALA A 45 1.34 12.62 -6.37
CA ALA A 45 1.64 13.47 -7.52
C ALA A 45 2.78 12.93 -8.41
N ARG A 46 3.69 12.10 -7.86
CA ARG A 46 4.80 11.47 -8.59
C ARG A 46 4.54 10.03 -9.02
N ALA A 47 3.34 9.50 -8.81
CA ALA A 47 3.03 8.10 -9.13
C ALA A 47 3.20 7.79 -10.63
N SER A 48 4.12 6.88 -10.91
CA SER A 48 4.46 6.34 -12.23
C SER A 48 3.25 5.73 -12.93
N ARG A 49 3.28 5.68 -14.28
CA ARG A 49 2.25 5.00 -15.07
C ARG A 49 2.14 3.51 -14.70
N GLY A 50 3.26 2.89 -14.31
CA GLY A 50 3.30 1.50 -13.83
C GLY A 50 2.61 1.31 -12.48
N GLU A 51 2.80 2.23 -11.53
CA GLU A 51 2.15 2.18 -10.21
C GLU A 51 0.63 2.35 -10.33
N LYS A 52 0.17 3.26 -11.21
CA LYS A 52 -1.26 3.45 -11.50
C LYS A 52 -1.90 2.20 -12.14
N LEU A 53 -1.15 1.48 -12.98
CA LEU A 53 -1.60 0.23 -13.60
C LEU A 53 -1.64 -0.92 -12.58
N ALA A 54 -0.61 -1.07 -11.74
CA ALA A 54 -0.58 -2.05 -10.65
C ALA A 54 -1.78 -1.86 -9.70
N ASP A 55 -2.18 -0.61 -9.44
CA ASP A 55 -3.33 -0.30 -8.58
C ASP A 55 -4.68 -0.64 -9.21
N ALA A 56 -4.80 -0.48 -10.53
CA ALA A 56 -5.96 -0.95 -11.26
C ALA A 56 -6.04 -2.49 -11.22
N ILE A 57 -4.92 -3.17 -11.47
CA ILE A 57 -4.84 -4.64 -11.46
C ILE A 57 -5.14 -5.20 -10.06
N ALA A 58 -4.55 -4.63 -9.00
CA ALA A 58 -4.78 -5.08 -7.63
C ALA A 58 -6.24 -4.91 -7.17
N ARG A 59 -6.89 -3.78 -7.52
CA ARG A 59 -8.32 -3.56 -7.23
C ARG A 59 -9.24 -4.51 -8.00
N VAL A 60 -8.92 -4.83 -9.25
CA VAL A 60 -9.72 -5.75 -10.06
C VAL A 60 -9.53 -7.19 -9.61
N GLY A 61 -8.27 -7.63 -9.44
CA GLY A 61 -7.93 -8.99 -9.03
C GLY A 61 -8.38 -9.36 -7.62
N GLY A 62 -8.50 -8.39 -6.71
CA GLY A 62 -8.98 -8.61 -5.34
C GLY A 62 -10.50 -8.67 -5.18
N SER A 63 -11.28 -8.55 -6.26
CA SER A 63 -12.76 -8.56 -6.18
C SER A 63 -13.34 -9.97 -6.25
N TRP A 64 -14.27 -10.28 -5.34
CA TRP A 64 -15.07 -11.52 -5.39
C TRP A 64 -15.80 -11.72 -6.72
N THR A 65 -16.27 -10.64 -7.35
CA THR A 65 -16.92 -10.71 -8.67
C THR A 65 -15.94 -11.13 -9.76
N PHE A 66 -14.68 -10.68 -9.70
CA PHE A 66 -13.64 -11.09 -10.64
C PHE A 66 -13.33 -12.58 -10.51
N ILE A 67 -13.19 -13.09 -9.28
CA ILE A 67 -12.94 -14.52 -9.02
C ILE A 67 -14.06 -15.39 -9.60
N LEU A 68 -15.32 -15.03 -9.39
CA LEU A 68 -16.48 -15.77 -9.90
C LEU A 68 -16.56 -15.73 -11.44
N CYS A 69 -16.37 -14.55 -12.06
CA CYS A 69 -16.34 -14.43 -13.52
C CYS A 69 -15.17 -15.19 -14.15
N PHE A 70 -14.00 -15.19 -13.52
CA PHE A 70 -12.83 -15.93 -13.97
C PHE A 70 -13.07 -17.44 -13.90
N LEU A 71 -13.62 -17.94 -12.80
CA LEU A 71 -13.98 -19.35 -12.66
C LEU A 71 -15.03 -19.79 -13.71
N ALA A 72 -16.06 -18.96 -13.93
CA ALA A 72 -17.07 -19.20 -14.97
C ALA A 72 -16.46 -19.25 -16.38
N PHE A 73 -15.48 -18.38 -16.68
CA PHE A 73 -14.74 -18.40 -17.94
C PHE A 73 -13.93 -19.70 -18.10
N LEU A 74 -13.23 -20.17 -17.06
CA LEU A 74 -12.47 -21.43 -17.10
C LEU A 74 -13.39 -22.64 -17.36
N VAL A 75 -14.54 -22.71 -16.69
CA VAL A 75 -15.54 -23.76 -16.90
C VAL A 75 -16.11 -23.71 -18.31
N LEU A 76 -16.46 -22.52 -18.81
CA LEU A 76 -16.98 -22.33 -20.17
C LEU A 76 -15.93 -22.73 -21.23
N TRP A 77 -14.66 -22.36 -21.04
CA TRP A 77 -13.56 -22.73 -21.93
C TRP A 77 -13.35 -24.24 -22.01
N ALA A 78 -13.37 -24.92 -20.86
CA ALA A 78 -13.24 -26.37 -20.78
C ALA A 78 -14.43 -27.08 -21.45
N LEU A 79 -15.67 -26.67 -21.15
CA LEU A 79 -16.88 -27.23 -21.76
C LEU A 79 -16.91 -27.02 -23.28
N LEU A 80 -16.49 -25.85 -23.77
CA LEU A 80 -16.46 -25.55 -25.20
C LEU A 80 -15.42 -26.40 -25.94
N ASN A 81 -14.22 -26.58 -25.39
CA ASN A 81 -13.20 -27.44 -25.99
C ASN A 81 -13.58 -28.93 -25.96
N VAL A 82 -14.16 -29.42 -24.86
CA VAL A 82 -14.55 -30.83 -24.71
C VAL A 82 -15.77 -31.17 -25.57
N TRP A 83 -16.80 -30.31 -25.58
CA TRP A 83 -18.12 -30.68 -26.11
C TRP A 83 -18.38 -30.15 -27.52
N LEU A 84 -17.95 -28.92 -27.82
CA LEU A 84 -18.21 -28.27 -29.11
C LEU A 84 -17.13 -28.57 -30.16
N LEU A 85 -15.87 -28.74 -29.72
CA LEU A 85 -14.72 -28.95 -30.60
C LEU A 85 -14.16 -30.38 -30.53
N ALA A 86 -14.91 -31.39 -30.10
CA ALA A 86 -14.43 -32.77 -29.91
C ALA A 86 -13.67 -33.38 -31.11
N GLY A 87 -13.95 -32.95 -32.35
CA GLY A 87 -13.22 -33.37 -33.57
C GLY A 87 -12.08 -32.45 -34.04
N ARG A 88 -11.93 -31.25 -33.47
CA ARG A 88 -10.87 -30.26 -33.76
C ARG A 88 -10.59 -29.40 -32.52
N ALA A 89 -10.27 -30.06 -31.40
CA ALA A 89 -10.07 -29.39 -30.11
C ALA A 89 -8.87 -28.44 -30.20
N PHE A 90 -9.11 -27.15 -29.90
CA PHE A 90 -8.06 -26.13 -29.90
C PHE A 90 -7.13 -26.33 -28.70
N ASP A 91 -7.69 -26.69 -27.55
CA ASP A 91 -6.96 -27.10 -26.35
C ASP A 91 -7.55 -28.44 -25.86
N PRO A 92 -7.06 -29.58 -26.39
CA PRO A 92 -7.52 -30.91 -25.96
C PRO A 92 -7.15 -31.17 -24.50
N TYR A 93 -7.92 -32.00 -23.79
CA TYR A 93 -7.52 -32.52 -22.48
C TYR A 93 -6.11 -33.14 -22.58
N PRO A 94 -5.11 -32.71 -21.77
CA PRO A 94 -5.22 -32.10 -20.44
C PRO A 94 -5.15 -30.55 -20.36
N PHE A 95 -5.54 -29.82 -21.40
CA PHE A 95 -5.61 -28.34 -21.45
C PHE A 95 -4.25 -27.64 -21.27
N VAL A 96 -3.29 -27.98 -22.12
CA VAL A 96 -1.91 -27.45 -22.06
C VAL A 96 -1.88 -25.93 -22.28
N PHE A 97 -2.71 -25.40 -23.18
CA PHE A 97 -2.73 -23.96 -23.44
C PHE A 97 -3.32 -23.19 -22.26
N LEU A 98 -4.44 -23.65 -21.69
CA LEU A 98 -5.01 -23.06 -20.49
C LEU A 98 -4.03 -23.07 -19.31
N ASN A 99 -3.32 -24.19 -19.10
CA ASN A 99 -2.33 -24.32 -18.04
C ASN A 99 -1.15 -23.34 -18.20
N LEU A 100 -0.67 -23.15 -19.44
CA LEU A 100 0.39 -22.18 -19.76
C LEU A 100 -0.04 -20.74 -19.42
N VAL A 101 -1.26 -20.35 -19.84
CA VAL A 101 -1.80 -19.00 -19.56
C VAL A 101 -2.00 -18.77 -18.06
N LEU A 102 -2.52 -19.76 -17.33
CA LEU A 102 -2.69 -19.70 -15.87
C LEU A 102 -1.34 -19.56 -15.16
N SER A 103 -0.32 -20.30 -15.61
CA SER A 103 1.04 -20.24 -15.04
C SER A 103 1.69 -18.87 -15.25
N MET A 104 1.55 -18.28 -16.44
CA MET A 104 2.02 -16.92 -16.73
C MET A 104 1.28 -15.87 -15.89
N LEU A 105 -0.03 -16.01 -15.73
CA LEU A 105 -0.85 -15.11 -14.91
C LEU A 105 -0.41 -15.15 -13.44
N ALA A 106 -0.22 -16.35 -12.86
CA ALA A 106 0.24 -16.54 -11.49
C ALA A 106 1.67 -15.97 -11.28
N ALA A 107 2.57 -16.16 -12.24
CA ALA A 107 3.93 -15.62 -12.18
C ALA A 107 3.97 -14.09 -12.12
N ILE A 108 3.04 -13.40 -12.79
CA ILE A 108 2.92 -11.93 -12.76
C ILE A 108 2.16 -11.45 -11.50
N GLN A 109 1.23 -12.25 -10.97
CA GLN A 109 0.48 -11.90 -9.76
C GLN A 109 1.38 -11.71 -8.54
N ALA A 110 2.34 -12.61 -8.27
CA ALA A 110 3.15 -12.53 -7.06
C ALA A 110 3.95 -11.19 -6.94
N PRO A 111 4.68 -10.71 -7.97
CA PRO A 111 5.30 -9.38 -7.94
C PRO A 111 4.30 -8.23 -7.76
N VAL A 112 3.13 -8.27 -8.42
CA VAL A 112 2.11 -7.21 -8.29
C VAL A 112 1.55 -7.17 -6.87
N ILE A 113 1.32 -8.33 -6.25
CA ILE A 113 0.91 -8.46 -4.85
C ILE A 113 1.99 -7.88 -3.93
N MET A 114 3.27 -8.26 -4.09
CA MET A 114 4.37 -7.69 -3.30
C MET A 114 4.49 -6.16 -3.46
N MET A 115 4.30 -5.63 -4.66
CA MET A 115 4.33 -4.17 -4.90
C MET A 115 3.19 -3.46 -4.16
N SER A 116 1.98 -4.03 -4.17
CA SER A 116 0.84 -3.47 -3.44
C SER A 116 1.02 -3.54 -1.92
N GLN A 117 1.53 -4.68 -1.41
CA GLN A 117 1.86 -4.90 0.00
C GLN A 117 2.96 -3.95 0.50
N ASN A 118 4.05 -3.78 -0.27
CA ASN A 118 5.15 -2.89 0.11
C ASN A 118 4.69 -1.43 0.24
N ARG A 119 3.72 -0.99 -0.59
CA ARG A 119 3.10 0.33 -0.45
C ARG A 119 2.16 0.41 0.75
N GLN A 120 1.37 -0.63 1.04
CA GLN A 120 0.53 -0.68 2.24
C GLN A 120 1.39 -0.61 3.51
N ALA A 121 2.42 -1.43 3.64
CA ALA A 121 3.36 -1.37 4.75
C ALA A 121 4.03 0.02 4.92
N ALA A 122 4.26 0.76 3.82
CA ALA A 122 4.79 2.12 3.87
C ALA A 122 3.74 3.18 4.28
N HIS A 123 2.44 2.89 4.13
CA HIS A 123 1.32 3.68 4.64
C HIS A 123 1.11 3.40 6.13
N ASP A 124 1.06 2.11 6.51
CA ASP A 124 0.86 1.65 7.89
C ASP A 124 1.94 2.19 8.83
N ARG A 125 3.21 2.20 8.39
CA ARG A 125 4.32 2.84 9.13
C ARG A 125 4.16 4.35 9.31
N ALA A 126 3.57 5.04 8.33
CA ALA A 126 3.38 6.49 8.40
C ALA A 126 2.21 6.87 9.31
N ASP A 127 1.17 6.05 9.35
CA ASP A 127 0.05 6.21 10.29
C ASP A 127 0.49 5.90 11.72
N ALA A 128 1.22 4.78 11.94
CA ALA A 128 1.77 4.44 13.25
C ALA A 128 2.74 5.49 13.82
N ALA A 129 3.53 6.15 12.97
CA ALA A 129 4.38 7.26 13.40
C ALA A 129 3.55 8.49 13.81
N HIS A 130 2.43 8.75 13.15
CA HIS A 130 1.53 9.85 13.50
C HIS A 130 0.77 9.58 14.80
N ASP A 131 0.30 8.34 15.01
CA ASP A 131 -0.34 7.92 16.27
C ASP A 131 0.62 8.09 17.46
N TYR A 132 1.92 7.80 17.28
CA TYR A 132 2.95 8.05 18.28
C TYR A 132 3.13 9.55 18.59
N GLU A 133 3.21 10.43 17.57
CA GLU A 133 3.27 11.89 17.75
C GLU A 133 2.04 12.42 18.52
N VAL A 134 0.84 11.93 18.20
CA VAL A 134 -0.42 12.33 18.85
C VAL A 134 -0.44 11.87 20.31
N ASN A 135 -0.03 10.64 20.59
CA ASN A 135 0.04 10.10 21.95
C ASN A 135 1.03 10.90 22.82
N LEU A 136 2.23 11.17 22.30
CA LEU A 136 3.25 11.97 22.99
C LEU A 136 2.74 13.39 23.29
N LYS A 137 2.04 14.02 22.34
CA LYS A 137 1.44 15.34 22.56
C LYS A 137 0.36 15.32 23.64
N ALA A 138 -0.50 14.28 23.65
CA ALA A 138 -1.54 14.14 24.66
C ALA A 138 -0.94 13.92 26.06
N GLU A 139 0.16 13.16 26.17
CA GLU A 139 0.90 12.96 27.41
C GLU A 139 1.48 14.28 27.95
N ILE A 140 2.07 15.11 27.08
CA ILE A 140 2.54 16.46 27.42
C ILE A 140 1.38 17.37 27.87
N GLU A 141 0.23 17.34 27.19
CA GLU A 141 -0.95 18.14 27.57
C GLU A 141 -1.60 17.70 28.90
N ILE A 142 -1.35 16.47 29.37
CA ILE A 142 -1.80 15.98 30.69
C ILE A 142 -0.83 16.40 31.81
N MET A 143 0.46 16.58 31.49
CA MET A 143 1.51 16.95 32.46
C MET A 143 1.70 18.47 32.64
N ALA A 144 1.00 19.31 31.86
CA ALA A 144 1.15 20.77 31.81
C ALA A 144 0.04 21.53 32.57
#